data_AF-A0A0A0L2U8-F1
#
_entry.id   AF-A0A0A0L2U8-F1
#
_cell.length_a   1.000
_cell.length_b   1.000
_cell.length_c   1.000
_cell.angle_alpha   90.00
_cell.angle_beta   90.00
_cell.angle_gamma   90.00
#
_symmetry.space_group_name_H-M   'P 1'
#
loop_
_entity.id
_entity.type
_entity.pdbx_description
1 polymer ?
#
loop_
_entity_poly.entity_id
_entity_poly.type
_entity_poly.pdbx_seq_one_letter_code
_entity_poly.pdbx_strand_id
1 'polypeptide(L)'
;MVEEYSALPEPLSDFYDILCIGLDWNDDEAPHISHLQPLSSYPEGGEESNGEEEREEQQIQMEKQSHPPPEVGGSRRVPQTPLARQRQRAGRMTVNDLKEYLHLPISEAAKKMNLCLTVVKKICRRSGLRRWPYRKVKSYQRKMGALGTRLRSRDAGTRARAEAEMERLRQELAQFCAGIVPD
;
A
#
# COMPACT_ATOMS: atom_id res chain seq x y z
N MET A 1 -46.12 -43.51 22.87
CA MET A 1 -44.88 -44.21 22.50
C MET A 1 -44.06 -43.18 21.75
N VAL A 2 -42.96 -42.73 22.35
CA VAL A 2 -42.22 -41.53 21.95
C VAL A 2 -41.41 -41.78 20.68
N GLU A 3 -41.59 -40.94 19.66
CA GLU A 3 -40.78 -40.98 18.45
C GLU A 3 -39.37 -40.46 18.74
N GLU A 4 -38.40 -41.32 18.46
CA GLU A 4 -36.98 -41.14 18.64
C GLU A 4 -36.43 -40.28 17.49
N TYR A 5 -36.22 -38.98 17.73
CA TYR A 5 -35.50 -38.11 16.81
C TYR A 5 -34.00 -38.22 17.07
N SER A 6 -33.31 -38.96 16.19
CA SER A 6 -31.85 -38.92 16.11
C SER A 6 -31.42 -37.61 15.46
N ALA A 7 -30.67 -36.79 16.20
CA ALA A 7 -30.12 -35.54 15.69
C ALA A 7 -29.04 -35.85 14.63
N LEU A 8 -29.38 -35.62 13.37
CA LEU A 8 -28.41 -35.63 12.28
C LEU A 8 -27.46 -34.42 12.44
N PRO A 9 -26.13 -34.61 12.45
CA PRO A 9 -25.21 -33.49 12.52
C PRO A 9 -25.29 -32.66 11.24
N GLU A 10 -25.51 -31.35 11.41
CA GLU A 10 -25.58 -30.34 10.35
C GLU A 10 -24.26 -30.34 9.55
N PRO A 11 -24.27 -30.71 8.25
CA PRO A 11 -23.05 -30.93 7.46
C PRO A 11 -22.28 -29.64 7.11
N LEU A 12 -22.74 -28.50 7.62
CA LEU A 12 -22.15 -27.18 7.38
C LEU A 12 -21.53 -26.55 8.63
N SER A 13 -21.54 -27.23 9.78
CA SER A 13 -20.97 -26.69 11.03
C SER A 13 -19.50 -26.30 10.88
N ASP A 14 -18.70 -27.17 10.23
CA ASP A 14 -17.28 -26.92 9.99
C ASP A 14 -17.05 -25.69 9.09
N PHE A 15 -17.95 -25.45 8.14
CA PHE A 15 -17.89 -24.28 7.28
C PHE A 15 -18.14 -22.99 8.07
N TYR A 16 -19.14 -22.99 8.97
CA TYR A 16 -19.43 -21.83 9.82
C TYR A 16 -18.32 -21.57 10.85
N ASP A 17 -17.70 -22.61 11.38
CA ASP A 17 -16.54 -22.45 12.27
C ASP A 17 -15.35 -21.83 11.54
N ILE A 18 -15.10 -22.22 10.29
CA ILE A 18 -14.03 -21.62 9.46
C ILE A 18 -14.32 -20.15 9.15
N LEU A 19 -15.58 -19.79 8.88
CA LEU A 19 -15.97 -18.41 8.64
C LEU A 19 -15.91 -17.53 9.89
N CYS A 20 -15.95 -18.12 11.09
CA CYS A 20 -15.90 -17.42 12.36
C CYS A 20 -14.48 -17.15 12.90
N ILE A 21 -13.42 -17.63 12.23
CA ILE A 21 -12.04 -17.37 12.65
C ILE A 21 -11.62 -15.95 12.24
N GLY A 22 -11.67 -14.99 13.19
CA GLY A 22 -11.07 -13.66 13.04
C GLY A 22 -11.99 -12.46 13.27
N LEU A 23 -13.23 -12.68 13.71
CA LEU A 23 -14.06 -11.61 14.26
C LEU A 23 -13.72 -11.43 15.74
N ASP A 24 -12.72 -10.58 16.02
CA ASP A 24 -12.53 -10.00 17.35
C ASP A 24 -13.65 -8.98 17.56
N TRP A 25 -14.73 -9.41 18.21
CA TRP A 25 -15.85 -8.56 18.60
C TRP A 25 -15.36 -7.62 19.70
N ASN A 26 -14.80 -6.48 19.31
CA ASN A 26 -14.57 -5.38 20.24
C ASN A 26 -15.93 -4.85 20.70
N ASP A 27 -16.20 -4.97 22.00
CA ASP A 27 -17.47 -4.70 22.70
C ASP A 27 -17.83 -3.20 22.83
N ASP A 28 -17.42 -2.33 21.91
CA ASP A 28 -17.78 -0.91 21.97
C ASP A 28 -18.18 -0.39 20.58
N GLU A 29 -19.47 -0.03 20.48
CA GLU A 29 -20.17 0.63 19.36
C GLU A 29 -20.53 -0.24 18.13
N ALA A 30 -21.59 -1.04 18.29
CA ALA A 30 -22.36 -1.55 17.16
C ALA A 30 -23.37 -0.48 16.69
N PRO A 31 -23.31 0.02 15.44
CA PRO A 31 -24.37 0.87 14.90
C PRO A 31 -25.60 0.01 14.63
N HIS A 32 -26.75 0.46 15.12
CA HIS A 32 -28.03 -0.22 15.06
C HIS A 32 -28.54 -0.35 13.61
N ILE A 33 -28.20 -1.44 12.92
CA ILE A 33 -28.74 -1.76 11.59
C ILE A 33 -30.13 -2.40 11.78
N SER A 34 -31.14 -1.56 11.95
CA SER A 34 -32.53 -1.96 11.81
C SER A 34 -32.93 -1.91 10.34
N HIS A 35 -33.56 -3.00 9.88
CA HIS A 35 -34.37 -3.13 8.66
C HIS A 35 -33.74 -3.88 7.46
N LEU A 36 -33.42 -5.17 7.65
CA LEU A 36 -33.35 -6.11 6.53
C LEU A 36 -34.78 -6.55 6.17
N GLN A 37 -35.24 -6.17 4.98
CA GLN A 37 -36.47 -6.68 4.38
C GLN A 37 -36.14 -7.90 3.51
N PRO A 38 -36.97 -8.96 3.48
CA PRO A 38 -36.65 -10.20 2.77
C PRO A 38 -36.85 -10.03 1.27
N LEU A 39 -35.83 -10.33 0.45
CA LEU A 39 -35.98 -10.39 -1.01
C LEU A 39 -36.32 -11.83 -1.42
N SER A 40 -37.62 -12.09 -1.56
CA SER A 40 -38.14 -13.20 -2.35
C SER A 40 -38.16 -12.83 -3.82
N SER A 41 -37.90 -13.82 -4.68
CA SER A 41 -38.20 -13.93 -6.12
C SER A 41 -37.41 -13.05 -7.11
N TYR A 42 -36.57 -13.73 -7.89
CA TYR A 42 -36.08 -13.30 -9.21
C TYR A 42 -37.24 -12.93 -10.16
N PRO A 43 -37.01 -11.95 -11.04
CA PRO A 43 -37.29 -12.18 -12.46
C PRO A 43 -36.12 -11.79 -13.38
N GLU A 44 -36.09 -12.47 -14.53
CA GLU A 44 -35.22 -12.26 -15.69
C GLU A 44 -35.41 -10.91 -16.39
N GLY A 45 -34.41 -10.53 -17.21
CA GLY A 45 -34.46 -9.49 -18.23
C GLY A 45 -33.63 -8.25 -17.85
N GLY A 46 -32.36 -8.16 -18.25
CA GLY A 46 -31.93 -7.34 -19.41
C GLY A 46 -31.50 -5.95 -18.91
N GLU A 47 -30.43 -5.26 -19.29
CA GLU A 47 -29.64 -5.15 -20.51
C GLU A 47 -28.35 -4.37 -20.14
N GLU A 48 -27.22 -4.72 -20.78
CA GLU A 48 -26.08 -3.85 -21.16
C GLU A 48 -25.25 -3.14 -20.05
N SER A 49 -23.92 -3.17 -20.01
CA SER A 49 -22.94 -3.12 -21.09
C SER A 49 -21.59 -3.61 -20.53
N ASN A 50 -21.02 -4.63 -21.18
CA ASN A 50 -19.66 -5.10 -20.95
C ASN A 50 -19.17 -5.55 -22.33
N GLY A 51 -18.33 -4.77 -22.98
CA GLY A 51 -17.89 -5.09 -24.34
C GLY A 51 -17.19 -3.95 -25.05
N GLU A 52 -15.96 -3.66 -24.64
CA GLU A 52 -14.99 -2.95 -25.49
C GLU A 52 -13.61 -3.61 -25.35
N GLU A 53 -13.60 -4.94 -25.38
CA GLU A 53 -12.47 -5.73 -25.87
C GLU A 53 -12.88 -6.15 -27.30
N GLU A 54 -11.96 -6.10 -28.26
CA GLU A 54 -12.18 -6.49 -29.67
C GLU A 54 -12.78 -5.42 -30.64
N ARG A 55 -12.13 -4.26 -30.79
CA ARG A 55 -12.25 -3.51 -32.06
C ARG A 55 -11.01 -2.67 -32.44
N GLU A 56 -9.82 -3.23 -32.25
CA GLU A 56 -8.57 -2.58 -32.72
C GLU A 56 -7.70 -3.46 -33.63
N GLU A 57 -8.21 -4.59 -34.12
CA GLU A 57 -7.42 -5.51 -34.96
C GLU A 57 -7.63 -5.36 -36.47
N GLN A 58 -8.51 -4.46 -36.92
CA GLN A 58 -8.82 -4.30 -38.36
C GLN A 58 -8.29 -3.00 -38.99
N GLN A 59 -7.53 -2.20 -38.24
CA GLN A 59 -6.89 -0.97 -38.75
C GLN A 59 -5.36 -1.06 -38.80
N ILE A 60 -4.81 -2.28 -39.00
CA ILE A 60 -3.37 -2.52 -39.19
C ILE A 60 -3.07 -3.08 -40.60
N GLN A 61 -4.11 -3.39 -41.40
CA GLN A 61 -3.95 -4.00 -42.73
C GLN A 61 -4.27 -3.05 -43.89
N MET A 62 -3.69 -1.85 -43.90
CA MET A 62 -3.38 -1.17 -45.16
C MET A 62 -2.46 0.00 -44.85
N GLU A 63 -1.45 0.20 -45.70
CA GLU A 63 -0.48 1.30 -45.65
C GLU A 63 0.79 1.06 -44.81
N LYS A 64 1.73 0.29 -45.37
CA LYS A 64 3.02 0.85 -45.85
C LYS A 64 3.93 -0.23 -46.41
N GLN A 65 3.82 -0.44 -47.71
CA GLN A 65 4.99 -0.80 -48.52
C GLN A 65 5.81 0.47 -48.73
N SER A 66 7.02 0.52 -48.19
CA SER A 66 8.21 1.12 -48.83
C SER A 66 9.42 1.01 -47.89
N HIS A 67 10.36 0.14 -48.23
CA HIS A 67 11.73 0.20 -47.74
C HIS A 67 12.56 1.15 -48.63
N PRO A 68 13.57 1.82 -48.05
CA PRO A 68 14.94 1.49 -48.48
C PRO A 68 15.91 1.29 -47.29
N PRO A 69 16.96 0.45 -47.42
CA PRO A 69 18.15 0.46 -46.55
C PRO A 69 19.27 1.34 -47.17
N PRO A 70 20.45 1.59 -46.56
CA PRO A 70 21.02 1.09 -45.30
C PRO A 70 21.59 2.18 -44.33
N GLU A 71 21.95 1.73 -43.11
CA GLU A 71 23.08 2.15 -42.23
C GLU A 71 23.30 3.65 -41.86
N VAL A 72 23.36 3.95 -40.55
CA VAL A 72 24.44 4.71 -39.84
C VAL A 72 23.98 5.02 -38.40
N GLY A 73 24.89 4.79 -37.46
CA GLY A 73 24.69 4.82 -36.01
C GLY A 73 24.00 6.06 -35.46
N GLY A 74 22.97 5.81 -34.67
CA GLY A 74 22.32 6.78 -33.82
C GLY A 74 21.27 6.04 -33.01
N SER A 75 21.45 5.99 -31.68
CA SER A 75 20.47 5.43 -30.75
C SER A 75 19.13 6.17 -30.91
N ARG A 76 18.28 5.70 -31.84
CA ARG A 76 16.93 6.24 -32.08
C ARG A 76 16.14 6.07 -30.79
N ARG A 77 15.96 7.18 -30.05
CA ARG A 77 15.06 7.19 -28.90
C ARG A 77 13.65 6.99 -29.43
N VAL A 78 13.13 5.76 -29.32
CA VAL A 78 11.73 5.46 -29.58
C VAL A 78 10.88 6.41 -28.72
N PRO A 79 9.95 7.19 -29.30
CA PRO A 79 9.04 8.03 -28.53
C PRO A 79 8.31 7.19 -27.49
N GLN A 80 8.63 7.41 -26.22
CA GLN A 80 8.01 6.66 -25.13
C GLN A 80 6.63 7.23 -24.85
N THR A 81 5.61 6.37 -24.74
CA THR A 81 4.28 6.79 -24.31
C THR A 81 4.34 7.43 -22.91
N PRO A 82 3.42 8.34 -22.55
CA PRO A 82 3.39 8.97 -21.23
C PRO A 82 3.39 7.95 -20.07
N LEU A 83 2.66 6.83 -20.24
CA LEU A 83 2.60 5.75 -19.27
C LEU A 83 3.95 5.01 -19.12
N ALA A 84 4.66 4.77 -20.22
CA ALA A 84 5.99 4.18 -20.19
C ALA A 84 6.98 5.08 -19.43
N ARG A 85 6.93 6.40 -19.67
CA ARG A 85 7.75 7.38 -18.92
C ARG A 85 7.43 7.38 -17.43
N GLN A 86 6.16 7.32 -17.05
CA GLN A 86 5.74 7.26 -15.65
C GLN A 86 6.24 5.98 -14.95
N ARG A 87 6.10 4.81 -15.61
CA ARG A 87 6.59 3.54 -15.10
C ARG A 87 8.12 3.55 -14.95
N GLN A 88 8.84 4.11 -15.92
CA GLN A 88 10.29 4.27 -15.84
C GLN A 88 10.70 5.17 -14.68
N ARG A 89 10.04 6.32 -14.49
CA ARG A 89 10.28 7.22 -13.36
C ARG A 89 10.08 6.49 -12.03
N ALA A 90 8.92 5.87 -11.83
CA ALA A 90 8.62 5.12 -10.60
C ALA A 90 9.56 3.92 -10.39
N GLY A 91 10.02 3.27 -11.45
CA GLY A 91 10.97 2.16 -11.40
C GLY A 91 12.36 2.56 -10.91
N ARG A 92 12.77 3.80 -11.17
CA ARG A 92 14.07 4.35 -10.76
C ARG A 92 14.07 4.95 -9.36
N MET A 93 12.90 5.12 -8.75
CA MET A 93 12.79 5.68 -7.40
C MET A 93 13.25 4.67 -6.34
N THR A 94 13.86 5.19 -5.28
CA THR A 94 14.41 4.46 -4.14
C THR A 94 13.81 4.96 -2.84
N VAL A 95 14.02 4.24 -1.73
CA VAL A 95 13.58 4.69 -0.40
C VAL A 95 14.11 6.08 -0.01
N ASN A 96 15.26 6.50 -0.55
CA ASN A 96 15.80 7.83 -0.31
C ASN A 96 14.86 8.93 -0.82
N ASP A 97 14.20 8.72 -1.98
CA ASP A 97 13.21 9.66 -2.52
C ASP A 97 11.95 9.74 -1.64
N LEU A 98 11.71 8.73 -0.81
CA LEU A 98 10.57 8.64 0.09
C LEU A 98 10.91 9.14 1.50
N LYS A 99 12.19 9.29 1.85
CA LYS A 99 12.68 9.60 3.20
C LYS A 99 12.03 10.85 3.78
N GLU A 100 11.88 11.87 2.94
CA GLU A 100 11.25 13.14 3.32
C GLU A 100 9.77 12.98 3.67
N TYR A 101 9.07 11.98 3.15
CA TYR A 101 7.62 11.79 3.35
C TYR A 101 7.27 10.73 4.40
N LEU A 102 8.25 10.03 4.99
CA LEU A 102 8.00 8.95 5.96
C LEU A 102 7.30 9.40 7.25
N HIS A 103 7.32 10.71 7.52
CA HIS A 103 6.62 11.32 8.65
C HIS A 103 5.10 11.46 8.41
N LEU A 104 4.62 11.22 7.19
CA LEU A 104 3.22 11.35 6.80
C LEU A 104 2.55 9.97 6.67
N PRO A 105 1.20 9.90 6.74
CA PRO A 105 0.45 8.74 6.29
C PRO A 105 0.78 8.40 4.83
N ILE A 106 0.78 7.12 4.49
CA ILE A 106 1.14 6.65 3.13
C ILE A 106 0.25 7.28 2.04
N SER A 107 -1.02 7.55 2.36
CA SER A 107 -1.97 8.21 1.47
C SER A 107 -1.53 9.64 1.13
N GLU A 108 -1.12 10.42 2.12
CA GLU A 108 -0.63 11.78 1.92
C GLU A 108 0.73 11.81 1.22
N ALA A 109 1.64 10.92 1.61
CA ALA A 109 2.94 10.77 0.96
C ALA A 109 2.78 10.48 -0.54
N ALA A 110 1.88 9.55 -0.90
CA ALA A 110 1.58 9.19 -2.28
C ALA A 110 1.06 10.39 -3.09
N LYS A 111 0.14 11.19 -2.51
CA LYS A 111 -0.37 12.42 -3.12
C LYS A 111 0.74 13.44 -3.38
N LYS A 112 1.60 13.70 -2.38
CA LYS A 112 2.71 14.65 -2.53
C LYS A 112 3.72 14.22 -3.60
N MET A 113 3.94 12.91 -3.75
CA MET A 113 4.86 12.36 -4.76
C MET A 113 4.21 12.18 -6.15
N ASN A 114 2.90 12.43 -6.30
CA ASN A 114 2.12 12.14 -7.50
C ASN A 114 2.23 10.67 -7.94
N LEU A 115 2.14 9.75 -6.97
CA LEU A 115 2.20 8.31 -7.18
C LEU A 115 0.94 7.63 -6.63
N CYS A 116 0.58 6.50 -7.21
CA CYS A 116 -0.42 5.62 -6.63
C CYS A 116 0.13 4.94 -5.37
N LEU A 117 -0.73 4.65 -4.38
CA LEU A 117 -0.33 3.93 -3.15
C LEU A 117 0.38 2.61 -3.44
N THR A 118 -0.04 1.90 -4.48
CA THR A 118 0.55 0.62 -4.91
C THR A 118 2.00 0.78 -5.34
N VAL A 119 2.33 1.87 -6.05
CA VAL A 119 3.70 2.19 -6.47
C VAL A 119 4.58 2.50 -5.26
N VAL A 120 4.10 3.34 -4.33
CA VAL A 120 4.81 3.66 -3.08
C VAL A 120 5.10 2.38 -2.29
N LYS A 121 4.07 1.52 -2.11
CA LYS A 121 4.24 0.20 -1.46
C LYS A 121 5.27 -0.67 -2.18
N LYS A 122 5.32 -0.66 -3.53
CA LYS A 122 6.27 -1.44 -4.31
C LYS A 122 7.71 -0.97 -4.10
N ILE A 123 7.94 0.35 -4.05
CA ILE A 123 9.26 0.94 -3.77
C ILE A 123 9.74 0.58 -2.36
N CYS A 124 8.86 0.68 -1.36
CA CYS A 124 9.18 0.27 0.02
C CYS A 124 9.56 -1.21 0.10
N ARG A 125 8.76 -2.10 -0.50
CA ARG A 125 9.03 -3.55 -0.50
C ARG A 125 10.37 -3.89 -1.17
N ARG A 126 10.72 -3.21 -2.28
CA ARG A 126 12.02 -3.38 -2.96
C ARG A 126 13.21 -3.00 -2.07
N SER A 127 13.01 -2.05 -1.16
CA SER A 127 14.06 -1.52 -0.29
C SER A 127 14.08 -2.21 1.10
N GLY A 128 13.41 -3.37 1.24
CA GLY A 128 13.34 -4.10 2.51
C GLY A 128 12.29 -3.58 3.52
N LEU A 129 11.64 -2.44 3.25
CA LEU A 129 10.57 -1.91 4.10
C LEU A 129 9.24 -2.63 3.80
N ARG A 130 8.98 -3.72 4.53
CA ARG A 130 7.73 -4.49 4.41
C ARG A 130 6.48 -3.66 4.65
N ARG A 131 6.55 -2.70 5.59
CA ARG A 131 5.45 -1.82 5.97
C ARG A 131 5.92 -0.36 6.01
N TRP A 132 5.02 0.55 5.66
CA TRP A 132 5.27 1.98 5.75
C TRP A 132 5.64 2.41 7.19
N PRO A 133 6.80 3.05 7.41
CA PRO A 133 7.36 3.27 8.76
C PRO A 133 6.71 4.42 9.55
N TYR A 134 5.58 4.99 9.10
CA TYR A 134 4.90 6.12 9.76
C TYR A 134 4.68 5.92 11.27
N ARG A 135 4.18 4.76 11.69
CA ARG A 135 3.90 4.49 13.12
C ARG A 135 5.17 4.52 13.97
N LYS A 136 6.27 3.94 13.46
CA LYS A 136 7.57 3.92 14.14
C LYS A 136 8.18 5.31 14.17
N VAL A 137 8.20 6.01 13.04
CA VAL A 137 8.67 7.42 12.94
C VAL A 137 7.95 8.30 13.95
N LYS A 138 6.61 8.22 14.04
CA LYS A 138 5.81 8.98 15.01
C LYS A 138 6.12 8.62 16.47
N SER A 139 6.52 7.38 16.76
CA SER A 139 6.94 6.97 18.10
C SER A 139 8.29 7.59 18.47
N TYR A 140 9.29 7.52 17.57
CA TYR A 140 10.59 8.15 17.79
C TYR A 140 10.50 9.67 17.92
N GLN A 141 9.69 10.33 17.08
CA GLN A 141 9.44 11.77 17.19
C GLN A 141 8.87 12.16 18.56
N ARG A 142 7.94 11.37 19.11
CA ARG A 142 7.42 11.58 20.47
C ARG A 142 8.50 11.44 21.53
N LYS A 143 9.33 10.40 21.44
CA LYS A 143 10.47 10.20 22.37
C LYS A 143 11.44 11.38 22.32
N MET A 144 11.81 11.82 21.12
CA MET A 144 12.69 12.98 20.91
C MET A 144 12.04 14.28 21.46
N GLY A 145 10.75 14.48 21.24
CA GLY A 145 10.01 15.61 21.79
C GLY A 145 10.00 15.63 23.33
N ALA A 146 9.83 14.46 23.96
CA ALA A 146 9.90 14.32 25.42
C ALA A 146 11.31 14.65 25.98
N LEU A 147 12.37 14.25 25.26
CA LEU A 147 13.75 14.61 25.60
C LEU A 147 14.03 16.10 25.41
N GLY A 148 13.29 16.79 24.52
CA GLY A 148 13.40 18.22 24.31
C GLY A 148 13.24 19.05 25.60
N THR A 149 12.44 18.58 26.55
CA THR A 149 12.32 19.23 27.87
C THR A 149 13.58 19.10 28.73
N ARG A 150 14.28 17.96 28.64
CA ARG A 150 15.54 17.72 29.36
C ARG A 150 16.69 18.54 28.77
N LEU A 151 16.67 18.79 27.46
CA LEU A 151 17.63 19.70 26.79
C LEU A 151 17.54 21.14 27.29
N ARG A 152 16.38 21.56 27.80
CA ARG A 152 16.18 22.90 28.38
C ARG A 152 16.57 23.00 29.86
N SER A 153 17.03 21.90 30.47
CA SER A 153 17.47 21.90 31.87
C SER A 153 18.71 22.77 32.05
N ARG A 154 18.83 23.45 33.20
CA ARG A 154 20.01 24.26 33.54
C ARG A 154 21.25 23.42 33.83
N ASP A 155 21.04 22.16 34.22
CA ASP A 155 22.12 21.22 34.51
C ASP A 155 22.80 20.72 33.23
N ALA A 156 24.11 20.95 33.12
CA ALA A 156 24.89 20.56 31.94
C ALA A 156 24.97 19.04 31.77
N GLY A 157 25.03 18.28 32.88
CA GLY A 157 25.04 16.83 32.85
C GLY A 157 23.74 16.25 32.28
N THR A 158 22.60 16.79 32.70
CA THR A 158 21.27 16.42 32.21
C THR A 158 21.11 16.72 30.72
N ARG A 159 21.60 17.89 30.25
CA ARG A 159 21.58 18.23 28.82
C ARG A 159 22.44 17.28 28.00
N ALA A 160 23.69 17.04 28.39
CA ALA A 160 24.59 16.14 27.67
C ALA A 160 24.02 14.72 27.53
N ARG A 161 23.41 14.19 28.60
CA ARG A 161 22.71 12.89 28.55
C ARG A 161 21.51 12.90 27.62
N ALA A 162 20.71 13.98 27.63
CA ALA A 162 19.56 14.12 26.75
C ALA A 162 19.96 14.27 25.28
N GLU A 163 21.07 14.96 24.98
CA GLU A 163 21.64 15.07 23.63
C GLU A 163 22.10 13.71 23.11
N ALA A 164 22.85 12.95 23.91
CA ALA A 164 23.30 11.61 23.55
C ALA A 164 22.12 10.66 23.24
N GLU A 165 21.07 10.70 24.07
CA GLU A 165 19.87 9.88 23.83
C GLU A 165 19.09 10.35 22.60
N MET A 166 19.01 11.67 22.35
CA MET A 166 18.37 12.20 21.16
C MET A 166 19.09 11.74 19.88
N GLU A 167 20.42 11.76 19.89
CA GLU A 167 21.22 11.31 18.77
C GLU A 167 21.07 9.80 18.53
N ARG A 168 21.09 9.00 19.60
CA ARG A 168 20.79 7.56 19.51
C ARG A 168 19.45 7.28 18.85
N LEU A 169 18.38 7.96 19.28
CA LEU A 169 17.04 7.78 18.71
C LEU A 169 16.97 8.17 17.23
N ARG A 170 17.71 9.21 16.82
CA ARG A 170 17.83 9.61 15.41
C ARG A 170 18.54 8.54 14.59
N GLN A 171 19.63 7.98 15.11
CA GLN A 171 20.39 6.92 14.44
C GLN A 171 19.56 5.65 14.29
N GLU A 172 18.87 5.20 15.35
CA GLU A 172 17.98 4.04 15.28
C GLU A 172 16.85 4.25 14.25
N LEU A 173 16.26 5.45 14.21
CA LEU A 173 15.25 5.79 13.20
C LEU A 173 15.83 5.79 11.79
N ALA A 174 17.03 6.35 11.60
CA ALA A 174 17.70 6.37 10.32
C ALA A 174 18.04 4.96 9.84
N GLN A 175 18.55 4.10 10.72
CA GLN A 175 18.85 2.70 10.42
C GLN A 175 17.58 1.93 10.02
N PHE A 176 16.48 2.14 10.75
CA PHE A 176 15.20 1.49 10.44
C PHE A 176 14.62 1.95 9.11
N CYS A 177 14.71 3.24 8.80
CA CYS A 177 14.12 3.84 7.59
C CYS A 177 15.00 3.73 6.35
N ALA A 178 16.31 3.65 6.49
CA ALA A 178 17.24 3.48 5.37
C ALA A 178 17.07 2.12 4.68
N GLY A 179 16.49 1.14 5.40
CA GLY A 179 16.49 -0.24 4.94
C GLY A 179 17.92 -0.78 5.04
N ILE A 180 18.03 -2.01 5.53
CA ILE A 180 19.28 -2.78 5.50
C ILE A 180 19.77 -2.73 4.04
N VAL A 181 20.89 -2.09 3.80
CA VAL A 181 21.67 -2.27 2.57
C VAL A 181 22.63 -3.39 2.90
N PRO A 182 22.34 -4.66 2.57
CA PRO A 182 23.41 -5.62 2.38
C PRO A 182 24.01 -5.32 1.01
N ASP A 183 25.29 -4.97 1.00
CA ASP A 183 26.12 -5.17 -0.20
C ASP A 183 26.26 -6.69 -0.44
#